data_AF-A0A251SD25-F1
#
_entry.id   AF-A0A251SD25-F1
#
_cell.length_a   1.000
_cell.length_b   1.000
_cell.length_c   1.000
_cell.angle_alpha   90.00
_cell.angle_beta   90.00
_cell.angle_gamma   90.00
#
_symmetry.space_group_name_H-M   'P 1'
#
loop_
_entity.id
_entity.type
_entity.pdbx_description
1 polymer ?
#
loop_
_entity_poly.entity_id
_entity_poly.type
_entity_poly.pdbx_seq_one_letter_code
_entity_poly.pdbx_strand_id
1 'polypeptide(L)' 'MTSFENLSNLEVNKSGLQQGERVALPENRLYFRKGKVGDLENHFTDEMNEKIDKLIDEKLGHTGLVLK' A
#
# COMPACT_ATOMS: atom_id res chain seq x y z
N MET A 1 3.49 -3.22 19.72
CA MET A 1 2.87 -1.87 19.62
C MET A 1 2.81 -1.35 18.18
N THR A 2 3.30 -2.09 17.18
CA THR A 2 3.53 -1.62 15.79
C THR A 2 2.60 -2.27 14.76
N SER A 3 1.37 -2.67 15.14
CA SER A 3 0.41 -3.22 14.16
C SER A 3 -0.26 -2.12 13.36
N PHE A 4 -0.79 -2.47 12.19
CA PHE A 4 -1.56 -1.55 11.36
C PHE A 4 -2.76 -0.99 12.13
N GLU A 5 -3.49 -1.83 12.85
CA GLU A 5 -4.65 -1.44 13.65
C GLU A 5 -4.26 -0.45 14.75
N ASN A 6 -3.11 -0.65 15.39
CA ASN A 6 -2.68 0.24 16.46
C ASN A 6 -2.27 1.60 15.90
N LEU A 7 -1.47 1.63 14.83
CA LEU A 7 -0.96 2.86 14.24
C LEU A 7 -2.07 3.67 13.56
N SER A 8 -2.96 3.02 12.80
CA SER A 8 -4.09 3.69 12.14
C SER A 8 -5.09 4.29 13.13
N ASN A 9 -5.12 3.81 14.37
CA ASN A 9 -6.05 4.30 15.39
C ASN A 9 -5.55 5.47 16.24
N LEU A 10 -4.28 5.86 16.12
CA LEU A 10 -3.74 7.03 16.82
C LEU A 10 -4.38 8.31 16.29
N GLU A 11 -4.72 9.25 17.18
CA GLU A 11 -5.37 10.53 16.81
C GLU A 11 -4.55 11.30 15.76
N VAL A 12 -3.23 11.33 15.92
CA VAL A 12 -2.33 11.97 14.94
C VAL A 12 -2.45 11.37 13.53
N ASN A 13 -2.84 10.10 13.41
CA ASN A 13 -3.00 9.40 12.13
C ASN A 13 -4.44 9.45 11.59
N LYS A 14 -5.43 9.85 12.40
CA LYS A 14 -6.82 10.01 11.97
C LYS A 14 -7.15 11.41 11.45
N SER A 15 -6.55 12.44 12.06
CA SER A 15 -6.88 13.84 11.79
C SER A 15 -5.66 14.77 11.71
N GLY A 16 -4.46 14.26 12.02
CA GLY A 16 -3.25 15.07 11.98
C GLY A 16 -2.89 15.52 10.57
N LEU A 17 -2.36 16.73 10.47
CA LEU A 17 -1.74 17.29 9.29
C LEU A 17 -0.23 17.34 9.52
N GLN A 18 0.54 16.85 8.56
CA GLN A 18 1.99 17.06 8.60
C GLN A 18 2.31 18.51 8.24
N GLN A 19 3.10 19.16 9.07
CA GLN A 19 3.68 20.45 8.73
C GLN A 19 4.96 20.20 7.93
N GLY A 20 4.90 20.38 6.62
CA GLY A 20 6.06 20.37 5.74
C GLY A 20 6.43 21.80 5.36
N GLU A 21 7.72 22.12 5.30
CA GLU A 21 8.21 23.48 5.09
C GLU A 21 7.82 24.11 3.74
N ARG A 22 7.37 23.33 2.74
CA ARG A 22 7.19 23.82 1.35
C ARG A 22 6.01 23.27 0.55
N VAL A 23 5.24 22.31 1.07
CA VAL A 23 4.11 21.70 0.33
C VAL A 23 2.96 21.41 1.28
N ALA A 24 1.72 21.69 0.85
CA ALA A 24 0.52 21.24 1.55
C ALA A 24 0.49 19.70 1.54
N LEU A 25 0.72 19.11 2.71
CA LEU A 25 0.70 17.66 2.86
C LEU A 25 -0.73 17.16 3.08
N PRO A 26 -1.07 15.96 2.54
CA PRO A 26 -2.34 15.34 2.79
C PRO A 26 -2.54 15.06 4.29
N GLU A 27 -3.79 14.99 4.73
CA GLU A 27 -4.13 14.51 6.07
C GLU A 27 -3.59 13.09 6.30
N ASN A 28 -3.11 12.83 7.51
CA ASN A 28 -2.43 11.58 7.83
C ASN A 28 -3.29 10.33 7.62
N ARG A 29 -4.63 10.45 7.71
CA ARG A 29 -5.54 9.33 7.45
C ARG A 29 -5.40 8.75 6.05
N LEU A 30 -4.94 9.53 5.08
CA LEU A 30 -4.77 9.08 3.70
C LEU A 30 -3.64 8.06 3.55
N TYR A 31 -2.70 7.99 4.49
CA TYR A 31 -1.68 6.94 4.52
C TYR A 31 -2.20 5.59 5.06
N PHE A 32 -3.32 5.58 5.81
CA PHE A 32 -3.87 4.38 6.47
C PHE A 32 -5.19 3.93 5.84
N ARG A 33 -5.13 3.34 4.64
CA ARG A 33 -6.33 2.95 3.88
C ARG A 33 -7.01 1.66 4.36
N LYS A 34 -6.46 0.49 4.01
CA LYS A 34 -7.00 -0.83 4.40
C LYS A 34 -5.97 -1.75 5.05
N GLY A 35 -4.69 -1.68 4.64
CA GLY A 35 -3.62 -2.51 5.22
C GLY A 35 -3.81 -4.01 5.03
N LYS A 36 -4.50 -4.44 3.96
CA LYS A 36 -4.86 -5.85 3.71
C LYS A 36 -4.21 -6.40 2.45
N VAL A 37 -3.75 -7.65 2.53
CA VAL A 37 -3.36 -8.45 1.36
C VAL A 37 -4.60 -8.78 0.53
N GLY A 38 -4.48 -8.82 -0.80
CA GLY A 38 -5.55 -9.19 -1.72
C GLY A 38 -6.48 -8.06 -2.15
N ASP A 39 -6.36 -6.85 -1.58
CA ASP A 39 -7.25 -5.75 -1.96
C ASP A 39 -7.08 -5.26 -3.41
N LEU A 40 -6.01 -5.69 -4.09
CA LEU A 40 -5.80 -5.50 -5.53
C LEU A 40 -6.97 -6.05 -6.37
N GLU A 41 -7.56 -7.18 -5.94
CA GLU A 41 -8.68 -7.85 -6.62
C GLU A 41 -9.92 -6.96 -6.75
N ASN A 42 -10.09 -5.98 -5.85
CA ASN A 42 -11.21 -5.04 -5.91
C ASN A 42 -11.03 -3.93 -6.95
N HIS A 43 -9.85 -3.81 -7.56
CA HIS A 43 -9.45 -2.68 -8.39
C HIS A 43 -8.92 -3.10 -9.77
N PHE A 44 -8.44 -4.33 -9.91
CA PHE A 44 -7.81 -4.83 -11.13
C PHE A 44 -8.71 -5.85 -11.80
N THR A 45 -8.76 -5.81 -13.13
CA THR A 45 -9.38 -6.90 -13.91
C THR A 45 -8.45 -8.11 -13.96
N ASP A 46 -9.00 -9.28 -14.25
CA ASP A 46 -8.21 -10.52 -14.39
C ASP A 46 -7.08 -10.34 -15.42
N GLU A 47 -7.34 -9.66 -16.54
CA GLU A 47 -6.33 -9.37 -17.55
C GLU A 47 -5.17 -8.50 -17.01
N MET A 48 -5.47 -7.53 -16.14
CA MET A 48 -4.43 -6.68 -15.53
C MET A 48 -3.58 -7.47 -14.53
N ASN A 49 -4.21 -8.36 -13.76
CA ASN A 49 -3.50 -9.24 -12.83
C ASN A 49 -2.54 -10.17 -13.60
N GLU A 50 -3.01 -10.85 -14.65
CA GLU A 50 -2.17 -11.71 -15.47
C GLU A 50 -0.96 -10.98 -16.09
N LYS A 51 -1.16 -9.73 -16.53
CA LYS A 51 -0.07 -8.91 -17.07
C LYS A 51 0.98 -8.57 -16.02
N ILE A 52 0.56 -8.27 -14.80
CA ILE A 52 1.46 -7.96 -13.69
C ILE A 52 2.23 -9.22 -13.27
N ASP A 53 1.55 -10.36 -13.14
CA ASP A 53 2.19 -11.61 -12.74
C ASP A 53 3.29 -12.01 -13.73
N LYS A 54 2.99 -11.96 -15.03
CA LYS A 54 3.98 -12.20 -16.10
C LYS A 54 5.16 -11.23 -16.00
N LEU A 55 4.89 -9.94 -15.80
CA LEU A 55 5.95 -8.93 -15.68
C LEU A 55 6.86 -9.18 -14.47
N ILE A 56 6.28 -9.61 -13.34
CA ILE A 56 7.03 -9.93 -12.13
C ILE A 56 7.91 -11.15 -12.37
N ASP A 57 7.39 -12.21 -12.97
CA ASP A 57 8.17 -13.40 -13.30
C ASP A 57 9.32 -13.10 -14.26
N GLU A 58 9.05 -12.33 -15.33
CA GLU A 58 10.06 -11.93 -16.31
C GLU A 58 11.20 -11.11 -15.70
N LYS A 59 10.89 -10.23 -14.74
CA LYS A 59 11.89 -9.31 -14.15
C LYS A 59 12.56 -9.87 -12.91
N LEU A 60 11.85 -10.65 -12.10
CA LEU A 60 12.28 -11.06 -10.77
C LEU A 60 12.47 -12.58 -10.63
N GLY A 61 12.02 -13.39 -11.59
CA GLY A 61 12.05 -14.86 -11.51
C GLY A 61 13.44 -15.47 -11.28
N HIS A 62 14.51 -14.80 -11.71
CA HIS A 62 15.90 -15.26 -11.50
C HIS A 62 16.56 -14.70 -10.22
N THR A 63 15.89 -13.82 -9.49
CA THR A 63 16.45 -13.16 -8.30
C THR A 63 16.16 -13.91 -7.00
N GLY A 64 15.31 -14.94 -7.05
CA GLY A 64 14.78 -15.60 -5.85
C GLY A 64 13.66 -14.83 -5.14
N LEU A 65 13.33 -13.62 -5.61
CA LEU A 65 12.17 -12.84 -5.17
C LEU A 65 10.92 -13.26 -5.93
N VAL A 66 10.50 -14.51 -5.72
CA VAL A 66 9.31 -15.07 -6.34
C VAL A 66 8.11 -14.80 -5.44
N LEU A 67 6.99 -14.37 -6.03
CA LEU A 67 5.71 -14.28 -5.33
C LEU A 67 5.21 -15.70 -5.00
N LYS A 68 4.82 -15.94 -3.75
CA LYS A 68 4.24 -17.20 -3.29
C LYS A 68 2.73 -17.14 -3.31
#